data_AF-A0A924VUQ1-F1
#
_entry.id   AF-A0A924VUQ1-F1
#
_cell.length_a   1.000
_cell.length_b   1.000
_cell.length_c   1.000
_cell.angle_alpha   90.00
_cell.angle_beta   90.00
_cell.angle_gamma   90.00
#
_symmetry.space_group_name_H-M   'P 1'
#
loop_
_entity.id
_entity.type
_entity.pdbx_description
1 polymer ?
#
loop_
_entity_poly.entity_id
_entity_poly.type
_entity_poly.pdbx_seq_one_letter_code
_entity_poly.pdbx_strand_id
1 'polypeptide(L)'
;MAIMAIFAVALSSCAAASMSFEDFNRSWNGISATITTYDQAGELIDKVHGTSVQVSLDTRFSTTSQNSDGTVTTTPGDVMLISVGTSHISHVGSTMIWAEDGVNAIAGADTTVDITNTKQGTPWINNLFEYSRNLWKGNAKTLLIRSQDGKPIAVYSANEVEVVGTAVPKSTMFRLDGKRLFVYRADYTMYDTILLKQ
;
A
#
# COMPACT_ATOMS: atom_id res chain seq x y z
N MET A 1 7.80 -28.17 -48.53
CA MET A 1 7.86 -26.77 -48.05
C MET A 1 7.14 -26.72 -46.72
N ALA A 2 7.88 -26.79 -45.61
CA ALA A 2 7.32 -26.71 -44.27
C ALA A 2 7.21 -25.22 -43.90
N ILE A 3 5.98 -24.72 -43.77
CA ILE A 3 5.71 -23.35 -43.33
C ILE A 3 5.87 -23.33 -41.81
N MET A 4 6.94 -22.67 -41.36
CA MET A 4 7.27 -22.44 -39.96
C MET A 4 6.40 -21.28 -39.46
N ALA A 5 5.31 -21.59 -38.76
CA ALA A 5 4.49 -20.60 -38.07
C ALA A 5 5.22 -20.15 -36.79
N ILE A 6 5.83 -18.97 -36.83
CA ILE A 6 6.37 -18.30 -35.64
C ILE A 6 5.18 -17.71 -34.88
N PHE A 7 4.71 -18.44 -33.87
CA PHE A 7 3.84 -17.88 -32.83
C PHE A 7 4.66 -16.86 -32.04
N ALA A 8 4.39 -15.58 -32.27
CA ALA A 8 4.86 -14.51 -31.39
C ALA A 8 4.15 -14.68 -30.03
N VAL A 9 4.82 -15.35 -29.09
CA VAL A 9 4.42 -15.32 -27.69
C VAL A 9 4.62 -13.89 -27.22
N ALA A 10 3.52 -13.15 -27.07
CA ALA A 10 3.52 -11.91 -26.33
C ALA A 10 3.94 -12.24 -24.90
N LEU A 11 5.22 -12.02 -24.61
CA LEU A 11 5.73 -11.99 -23.25
C LEU A 11 5.07 -10.77 -22.58
N SER A 12 3.91 -10.98 -21.96
CA SER A 12 3.44 -10.11 -20.89
C SER A 12 4.35 -10.34 -19.70
N SER A 13 5.57 -9.79 -19.77
CA SER A 13 6.47 -9.77 -18.63
C SER A 13 5.78 -8.97 -17.53
N CYS A 14 5.37 -9.64 -16.47
CA CYS A 14 5.22 -9.03 -15.15
C CYS A 14 6.62 -8.61 -14.69
N ALA A 15 7.19 -7.59 -15.35
CA ALA A 15 8.33 -6.90 -14.82
C ALA A 15 7.78 -6.16 -13.60
N ALA A 16 8.13 -6.63 -12.41
CA ALA A 16 7.91 -5.88 -11.19
C ALA A 16 8.66 -4.55 -11.36
N ALA A 17 7.95 -3.52 -11.84
CA ALA A 17 8.50 -2.20 -12.02
C ALA A 17 8.78 -1.66 -10.61
N SER A 18 10.05 -1.68 -10.22
CA SER A 18 10.50 -1.02 -9.00
C SER A 18 10.70 0.45 -9.31
N MET A 19 9.97 1.29 -8.59
CA MET A 19 10.04 2.74 -8.71
C MET A 19 11.23 3.26 -7.92
N SER A 20 12.09 4.06 -8.54
CA SER A 20 13.18 4.74 -7.83
C SER A 20 12.64 5.78 -6.84
N PHE A 21 13.50 6.27 -5.96
CA PHE A 21 13.10 7.26 -4.96
C PHE A 21 12.68 8.61 -5.60
N GLU A 22 13.38 9.01 -6.67
CA GLU A 22 13.04 10.19 -7.45
C GLU A 22 11.72 10.00 -8.20
N ASP A 23 11.48 8.83 -8.78
CA ASP A 23 10.21 8.53 -9.45
C ASP A 23 9.05 8.49 -8.47
N PHE A 24 9.28 7.97 -7.26
CA PHE A 24 8.31 7.98 -6.18
C PHE A 24 7.89 9.40 -5.83
N ASN A 25 8.85 10.27 -5.49
CA ASN A 25 8.57 11.67 -5.15
C ASN A 25 7.95 12.44 -6.33
N ARG A 26 8.40 12.18 -7.56
CA ARG A 26 7.76 12.75 -8.77
C ARG A 26 6.33 12.29 -8.92
N SER A 27 6.02 11.04 -8.60
CA SER A 27 4.67 10.50 -8.74
C SER A 27 3.68 11.19 -7.80
N TRP A 28 4.14 11.69 -6.64
CA TRP A 28 3.32 12.38 -5.63
C TRP A 28 3.39 13.91 -5.72
N ASN A 29 4.19 14.47 -6.64
CA ASN A 29 4.28 15.92 -6.82
C ASN A 29 2.97 16.50 -7.36
N GLY A 30 2.40 17.49 -6.68
CA GLY A 30 1.11 18.10 -7.02
C GLY A 30 -0.11 17.23 -6.68
N ILE A 31 0.10 16.05 -6.07
CA ILE A 31 -0.97 15.14 -5.67
C ILE A 31 -1.35 15.43 -4.22
N SER A 32 -2.66 15.60 -3.99
CA SER A 32 -3.22 15.66 -2.64
C SER A 32 -3.46 14.26 -2.10
N ALA A 33 -3.08 14.04 -0.84
CA ALA A 33 -3.20 12.76 -0.18
C ALA A 33 -3.53 12.93 1.30
N THR A 34 -4.21 11.92 1.83
CA THR A 34 -4.40 11.74 3.27
C THR A 34 -3.39 10.72 3.78
N ILE A 35 -2.55 11.14 4.70
CA ILE A 35 -1.57 10.33 5.44
C ILE A 35 -2.22 9.92 6.75
N THR A 36 -2.31 8.62 6.99
CA THR A 36 -2.83 8.08 8.25
C THR A 36 -1.81 7.13 8.84
N THR A 37 -1.57 7.22 10.15
CA THR A 37 -0.71 6.26 10.87
C THR A 37 -1.48 5.45 11.89
N TYR A 38 -0.99 4.23 12.09
CA TYR A 38 -1.60 3.25 12.97
C TYR A 38 -0.54 2.64 13.89
N ASP A 39 -0.97 2.29 15.09
CA ASP A 39 -0.12 1.56 16.02
C ASP A 39 0.04 0.09 15.59
N GLN A 40 0.73 -0.69 16.42
CA GLN A 40 0.94 -2.12 16.17
C GLN A 40 -0.37 -2.92 16.26
N ALA A 41 -1.30 -2.52 17.11
CA ALA A 41 -2.63 -3.12 17.27
C ALA A 41 -3.60 -2.75 16.12
N GLY A 42 -3.21 -1.84 15.24
CA GLY A 42 -4.02 -1.35 14.13
C GLY A 42 -4.97 -0.22 14.51
N GLU A 43 -4.77 0.42 15.66
CA GLU A 43 -5.53 1.58 16.11
C GLU A 43 -5.00 2.86 15.45
N LEU A 44 -5.92 3.78 15.12
CA LEU A 44 -5.60 5.07 14.52
C LEU A 44 -4.82 5.95 15.50
N ILE A 45 -3.65 6.45 15.08
CA ILE A 45 -2.84 7.41 15.86
C ILE A 45 -3.07 8.83 15.36
N ASP A 46 -2.83 9.08 14.07
CA ASP A 46 -2.94 10.40 13.48
C ASP A 46 -3.43 10.36 12.02
N LYS A 47 -3.89 11.53 11.57
CA LYS A 47 -4.39 11.73 10.21
C LYS A 47 -4.06 13.15 9.75
N VAL A 48 -3.34 13.26 8.65
CA VAL A 48 -2.88 14.52 8.06
C VAL A 48 -3.25 14.55 6.59
N HIS A 49 -3.85 15.65 6.13
CA HIS A 49 -4.11 15.89 4.71
C HIS A 49 -3.15 16.96 4.19
N GLY A 50 -2.67 16.78 2.96
CA GLY A 50 -1.94 17.82 2.27
C GLY A 50 -1.56 17.46 0.84
N THR A 51 -0.91 18.41 0.17
CA THR A 51 -0.54 18.32 -1.25
C THR A 51 0.98 18.23 -1.41
N SER A 52 1.42 17.50 -2.43
CA SER A 52 2.84 17.30 -2.76
C SER A 52 3.61 16.63 -1.64
N VAL A 53 3.20 15.39 -1.32
CA VAL A 53 3.87 14.59 -0.30
C VAL A 53 5.17 14.00 -0.85
N GLN A 54 6.27 14.15 -0.13
CA GLN A 54 7.59 13.61 -0.50
C GLN A 54 8.14 12.77 0.65
N VAL A 55 8.87 11.70 0.32
CA VAL A 55 9.69 10.95 1.29
C VAL A 55 11.14 11.30 1.06
N SER A 56 11.91 11.40 2.14
CA SER A 56 13.38 11.25 2.19
C SER A 56 13.76 10.29 3.31
N LEU A 57 14.87 9.57 3.15
CA LEU A 57 15.42 8.77 4.25
C LEU A 57 16.39 9.63 5.05
N ASP A 58 16.30 9.59 6.37
CA ASP A 58 17.24 10.31 7.22
C ASP A 58 18.60 9.60 7.21
N THR A 59 19.55 10.18 6.47
CA THR A 59 20.88 9.62 6.26
C THR A 59 21.69 9.54 7.55
N ARG A 60 21.34 10.30 8.61
CA ARG A 60 21.99 10.22 9.93
C ARG A 60 21.80 8.87 10.61
N PHE A 61 20.76 8.13 10.23
CA PHE A 61 20.46 6.80 10.77
C PHE A 61 20.89 5.66 9.84
N SER A 62 21.63 5.97 8.77
CA SER A 62 22.16 4.94 7.87
C SER A 62 23.41 4.29 8.48
N THR A 63 23.47 2.97 8.47
CA THR A 63 24.63 2.22 8.95
C THR A 63 25.55 1.88 7.78
N THR A 64 26.80 2.31 7.87
CA THR A 64 27.82 1.97 6.88
C THR A 64 28.69 0.86 7.46
N SER A 65 28.70 -0.29 6.81
CA SER A 65 29.51 -1.45 7.18
C SER A 65 30.51 -1.75 6.07
N GLN A 66 31.77 -1.96 6.44
CA GLN A 66 32.79 -2.42 5.51
C GLN A 66 32.93 -3.94 5.63
N ASN A 67 32.72 -4.64 4.52
CA ASN A 67 32.91 -6.08 4.45
C ASN A 67 34.40 -6.41 4.41
N SER A 68 34.76 -7.63 4.79
CA SER A 68 36.15 -8.12 4.82
C SER A 68 36.85 -8.14 3.46
N ASP A 69 36.11 -7.96 2.37
CA ASP A 69 36.60 -7.84 0.98
C ASP A 69 36.87 -6.38 0.55
N GLY A 70 36.66 -5.42 1.45
CA GLY A 70 36.83 -3.98 1.20
C GLY A 70 35.58 -3.28 0.66
N THR A 71 34.49 -4.02 0.38
CA THR A 71 33.23 -3.45 -0.11
C THR A 71 32.52 -2.70 1.01
N VAL A 72 32.12 -1.46 0.76
CA VAL A 72 31.36 -0.64 1.71
C VAL A 72 29.88 -0.77 1.41
N THR A 73 29.13 -1.41 2.32
CA THR A 73 27.67 -1.51 2.23
C THR A 73 27.04 -0.45 3.14
N THR A 74 26.24 0.45 2.55
CA THR A 74 25.42 1.40 3.32
C THR A 74 24.00 0.86 3.41
N THR A 75 23.54 0.54 4.62
CA THR A 75 22.14 0.18 4.89
C THR A 75 21.38 1.46 5.25
N PRO A 76 20.37 1.86 4.47
CA PRO A 76 19.56 3.03 4.79
C PRO A 76 18.86 2.87 6.15
N GLY A 77 18.80 3.95 6.92
CA GLY A 77 18.11 3.96 8.22
C GLY A 77 16.59 3.79 8.09
N ASP A 78 15.96 3.33 9.17
CA ASP A 78 14.50 3.13 9.25
C ASP A 78 13.70 4.43 9.45
N VAL A 79 14.37 5.59 9.58
CA VAL A 79 13.74 6.89 9.83
C VAL A 79 13.36 7.55 8.50
N MET A 80 12.07 7.80 8.33
CA MET A 80 11.50 8.48 7.16
C MET A 80 11.19 9.94 7.49
N LEU A 81 11.69 10.83 6.67
CA LEU A 81 11.31 12.24 6.65
C LEU A 81 10.26 12.43 5.57
N ILE A 82 9.09 12.91 5.96
CA ILE A 82 7.94 13.11 5.07
C ILE A 82 7.71 14.61 4.99
N SER A 83 7.76 15.16 3.79
CA SER A 83 7.45 16.58 3.56
C SER A 83 6.05 16.69 2.97
N VAL A 84 5.22 17.53 3.55
CA VAL A 84 3.86 17.84 3.09
C VAL A 84 3.81 19.34 2.82
N GLY A 85 3.99 19.73 1.56
CA GLY A 85 4.22 21.13 1.20
C GLY A 85 5.47 21.71 1.87
N THR A 86 5.30 22.71 2.74
CA THR A 86 6.39 23.31 3.53
C THR A 86 6.57 22.70 4.92
N SER A 87 5.64 21.82 5.33
CA SER A 87 5.64 21.18 6.64
C SER A 87 6.32 19.82 6.59
N HIS A 88 6.88 19.37 7.71
CA HIS A 88 7.64 18.12 7.78
C HIS A 88 7.10 17.23 8.90
N ILE A 89 7.00 15.94 8.62
CA ILE A 89 6.69 14.86 9.56
C ILE A 89 7.91 13.95 9.61
N SER A 90 8.46 13.71 10.80
CA SER A 90 9.52 12.71 11.00
C SER A 90 8.88 11.45 11.56
N HIS A 91 8.84 10.38 10.77
CA HIS A 91 8.14 9.15 11.11
C HIS A 91 9.09 7.96 11.27
N VAL A 92 8.82 7.12 12.27
CA VAL A 92 9.59 5.90 12.53
C VAL A 92 8.67 4.75 12.91
N GLY A 93 8.82 3.61 12.24
CA GLY A 93 8.50 2.29 12.78
C GLY A 93 7.03 1.84 12.80
N SER A 94 6.05 2.74 12.79
CA SER A 94 4.63 2.34 12.80
C SER A 94 4.02 2.28 11.40
N THR A 95 2.87 1.61 11.29
CA THR A 95 2.17 1.41 10.01
C THR A 95 1.65 2.75 9.50
N MET A 96 1.80 3.01 8.20
CA MET A 96 1.37 4.26 7.59
C MET A 96 0.77 4.02 6.21
N ILE A 97 -0.32 4.72 5.91
CA ILE A 97 -1.02 4.67 4.62
C ILE A 97 -1.18 6.08 4.07
N TRP A 98 -0.82 6.29 2.80
CA TRP A 98 -1.12 7.51 2.05
C TRP A 98 -2.11 7.19 0.96
N ALA A 99 -3.31 7.76 1.05
CA ALA A 99 -4.34 7.62 0.05
C ALA A 99 -4.46 8.92 -0.76
N GLU A 100 -4.25 8.85 -2.07
CA GLU A 100 -4.58 9.95 -2.98
C GLU A 100 -6.06 10.33 -2.85
N ASP A 101 -6.38 11.62 -2.97
CA ASP A 101 -7.76 12.09 -2.96
C ASP A 101 -8.65 11.29 -3.94
N GLY A 102 -9.75 10.73 -3.43
CA GLY A 102 -10.64 9.83 -4.17
C GLY A 102 -10.38 8.34 -3.94
N VAL A 103 -9.28 7.96 -3.30
CA VAL A 103 -9.06 6.61 -2.76
C VAL A 103 -9.60 6.55 -1.33
N ASN A 104 -10.72 5.85 -1.15
CA ASN A 104 -11.36 5.72 0.15
C ASN A 104 -11.37 4.27 0.61
N ALA A 105 -11.04 4.04 1.88
CA ALA A 105 -11.25 2.74 2.50
C ALA A 105 -12.76 2.48 2.62
N ILE A 106 -13.19 1.27 2.30
CA ILE A 106 -14.59 0.84 2.43
C ILE A 106 -14.88 0.25 3.82
N ALA A 107 -13.82 -0.10 4.56
CA ALA A 107 -13.87 -0.49 5.97
C ALA A 107 -12.47 -0.34 6.58
N GLY A 108 -12.37 -0.14 7.88
CA GLY A 108 -11.07 -0.04 8.57
C GLY A 108 -11.14 0.70 9.90
N ALA A 109 -9.99 0.92 10.52
CA ALA A 109 -9.89 1.69 11.77
C ALA A 109 -10.38 3.15 11.60
N ASP A 110 -10.24 3.71 10.40
CA ASP A 110 -10.72 5.05 10.04
C ASP A 110 -12.18 5.10 9.55
N THR A 111 -12.86 3.95 9.46
CA THR A 111 -14.18 3.85 8.83
C THR A 111 -15.11 2.96 9.63
N THR A 112 -16.18 3.54 10.16
CA THR A 112 -17.17 2.80 10.93
C THR A 112 -18.02 1.93 9.99
N VAL A 113 -17.83 0.61 10.06
CA VAL A 113 -18.76 -0.37 9.49
C VAL A 113 -19.19 -1.32 10.60
N ASP A 114 -20.44 -1.23 11.00
CA ASP A 114 -21.01 -2.09 12.05
C ASP A 114 -21.32 -3.48 11.49
N ILE A 115 -20.40 -4.43 11.71
CA ILE A 115 -20.60 -5.82 11.32
C ILE A 115 -21.05 -6.60 12.55
N THR A 116 -22.32 -6.99 12.59
CA THR A 116 -22.80 -7.98 13.56
C THR A 116 -22.53 -9.39 13.01
N ASN A 117 -21.50 -10.06 13.53
CA ASN A 117 -21.22 -11.44 13.15
C ASN A 117 -22.23 -12.38 13.81
N THR A 118 -23.20 -12.87 13.04
CA THR A 118 -24.25 -13.78 13.51
C THR A 118 -23.92 -15.26 13.25
N LYS A 119 -22.81 -15.57 12.56
CA LYS A 119 -22.43 -16.94 12.17
C LYS A 119 -20.99 -17.27 12.55
N GLN A 120 -20.84 -18.14 13.55
CA GLN A 120 -19.54 -18.66 13.97
C GLN A 120 -18.83 -19.38 12.81
N GLY A 121 -17.53 -19.11 12.62
CA GLY A 121 -16.71 -19.76 11.58
C GLY A 121 -16.65 -19.03 10.23
N THR A 122 -17.42 -17.97 10.01
CA THR A 122 -17.32 -17.14 8.79
C THR A 122 -16.20 -16.11 8.95
N PRO A 123 -15.22 -16.03 8.01
CA PRO A 123 -14.18 -15.00 8.06
C PRO A 123 -14.78 -13.60 8.08
N TRP A 124 -14.18 -12.69 8.85
CA TRP A 124 -14.71 -11.34 9.06
C TRP A 124 -14.86 -10.55 7.73
N ILE A 125 -13.95 -10.73 6.78
CA ILE A 125 -13.98 -10.03 5.48
C ILE A 125 -15.14 -10.51 4.59
N ASN A 126 -15.53 -11.78 4.70
CA ASN A 126 -16.72 -12.31 4.03
C ASN A 126 -17.98 -11.70 4.65
N ASN A 127 -18.06 -11.62 5.98
CA ASN A 127 -19.17 -10.94 6.66
C ASN A 127 -19.26 -9.45 6.28
N LEU A 128 -18.11 -8.75 6.21
CA LEU A 128 -18.04 -7.37 5.75
C LEU A 128 -18.58 -7.24 4.32
N PHE A 129 -18.13 -8.10 3.40
CA PHE A 129 -18.59 -8.13 2.02
C PHE A 129 -20.10 -8.34 1.95
N GLU A 130 -20.63 -9.31 2.70
CA GLU A 130 -22.06 -9.63 2.72
C GLU A 130 -22.92 -8.49 3.25
N TYR A 131 -22.47 -7.83 4.34
CA TYR A 131 -23.20 -6.71 4.93
C TYR A 131 -23.18 -5.45 4.05
N SER A 132 -22.09 -5.26 3.30
CA SER A 132 -21.82 -4.03 2.56
C SER A 132 -21.57 -4.26 1.07
N ARG A 133 -22.25 -5.23 0.43
CA ARG A 133 -22.03 -5.63 -0.97
C ARG A 133 -21.99 -4.45 -1.96
N ASN A 134 -22.77 -3.40 -1.69
CA ASN A 134 -22.82 -2.19 -2.52
C ASN A 134 -21.45 -1.47 -2.62
N LEU A 135 -20.60 -1.56 -1.59
CA LEU A 135 -19.27 -0.95 -1.58
C LEU A 135 -18.26 -1.70 -2.49
N TRP A 136 -18.60 -2.89 -2.96
CA TRP A 136 -17.80 -3.67 -3.92
C TRP A 136 -18.43 -3.69 -5.32
N LYS A 137 -19.52 -2.96 -5.55
CA LYS A 137 -20.25 -3.01 -6.82
C LYS A 137 -19.37 -2.50 -7.96
N GLY A 138 -19.10 -3.37 -8.94
CA GLY A 138 -18.25 -3.05 -10.09
C GLY A 138 -16.75 -3.26 -9.84
N ASN A 139 -16.35 -3.62 -8.62
CA ASN A 139 -14.95 -3.80 -8.26
C ASN A 139 -14.58 -5.28 -8.36
N ALA A 140 -13.49 -5.57 -9.08
CA ALA A 140 -13.03 -6.92 -9.34
C ALA A 140 -11.98 -7.38 -8.32
N LYS A 141 -11.30 -6.45 -7.64
CA LYS A 141 -10.26 -6.74 -6.65
C LYS A 141 -10.59 -6.11 -5.30
N THR A 142 -10.23 -6.82 -4.24
CA THR A 142 -10.28 -6.33 -2.85
C THR A 142 -8.88 -6.37 -2.25
N LEU A 143 -8.42 -5.25 -1.71
CA LEU A 143 -7.14 -5.11 -1.03
C LEU A 143 -7.38 -4.96 0.47
N LEU A 144 -6.90 -5.91 1.26
CA LEU A 144 -6.90 -5.85 2.72
C LEU A 144 -5.51 -5.46 3.22
N ILE A 145 -5.40 -4.34 3.93
CA ILE A 145 -4.20 -3.89 4.63
C ILE A 145 -4.33 -4.23 6.11
N ARG A 146 -3.25 -4.76 6.70
CA ARG A 146 -3.17 -5.20 8.08
C ARG A 146 -1.93 -4.62 8.77
N SER A 147 -2.01 -4.43 10.08
CA SER A 147 -0.84 -4.13 10.90
C SER A 147 0.16 -5.28 10.84
N GLN A 148 1.37 -5.05 11.34
CA GLN A 148 2.42 -6.06 11.47
C GLN A 148 2.01 -7.24 12.39
N ASP A 149 1.01 -7.05 13.26
CA ASP A 149 0.40 -8.10 14.09
C ASP A 149 -0.79 -8.80 13.40
N GLY A 150 -1.02 -8.49 12.11
CA GLY A 150 -2.10 -9.09 11.31
C GLY A 150 -3.48 -8.51 11.59
N LYS A 151 -3.59 -7.40 12.33
CA LYS A 151 -4.87 -6.73 12.62
C LYS A 151 -5.38 -5.99 11.38
N PRO A 152 -6.62 -6.20 10.92
CA PRO A 152 -7.19 -5.43 9.81
C PRO A 152 -7.17 -3.93 10.08
N ILE A 153 -6.53 -3.15 9.21
CA ILE A 153 -6.44 -1.69 9.31
C ILE A 153 -7.36 -1.03 8.30
N ALA A 154 -7.31 -1.47 7.05
CA ALA A 154 -8.07 -0.85 5.96
C ALA A 154 -8.42 -1.88 4.89
N VAL A 155 -9.59 -1.74 4.29
CA VAL A 155 -10.03 -2.48 3.12
C VAL A 155 -10.31 -1.50 2.01
N TYR A 156 -9.79 -1.80 0.82
CA TYR A 156 -10.07 -1.07 -0.41
C TYR A 156 -10.67 -2.04 -1.43
N SER A 157 -11.47 -1.51 -2.34
CA SER A 157 -11.97 -2.24 -3.50
C SER A 157 -11.83 -1.37 -4.74
N ALA A 158 -11.47 -1.99 -5.85
CA ALA A 158 -11.25 -1.32 -7.13
C ALA A 158 -11.52 -2.29 -8.28
N ASN A 159 -11.75 -1.77 -9.48
CA ASN A 159 -11.84 -2.61 -10.66
C ASN A 159 -10.46 -3.15 -11.07
N GLU A 160 -9.43 -2.30 -11.01
CA GLU A 160 -8.04 -2.65 -11.30
C GLU A 160 -7.12 -2.29 -10.13
N VAL A 161 -6.18 -3.19 -9.82
CA VAL A 161 -5.18 -2.99 -8.78
C VAL A 161 -3.81 -3.39 -9.33
N GLU A 162 -2.94 -2.40 -9.50
CA GLU A 162 -1.53 -2.63 -9.82
C GLU A 162 -0.70 -2.61 -8.54
N VAL A 163 0.22 -3.57 -8.39
CA VAL A 163 1.21 -3.58 -7.31
C VAL A 163 2.53 -3.04 -7.86
N VAL A 164 3.02 -1.95 -7.27
CA VAL A 164 4.24 -1.26 -7.69
C VAL A 164 5.25 -1.30 -6.55
N GLY A 165 6.39 -1.93 -6.82
CA GLY A 165 7.51 -1.91 -5.87
C GLY A 165 8.08 -0.51 -5.78
N THR A 166 8.56 -0.11 -4.60
CA THR A 166 9.20 1.21 -4.42
C THR A 166 10.60 1.06 -3.82
N ALA A 167 11.46 2.04 -4.05
CA ALA A 167 12.76 2.15 -3.39
C ALA A 167 12.65 2.55 -1.91
N VAL A 168 11.46 2.93 -1.41
CA VAL A 168 11.24 3.19 0.01
C VAL A 168 11.22 1.84 0.74
N PRO A 169 12.12 1.59 1.71
CA PRO A 169 12.17 0.31 2.42
C PRO A 169 10.85 -0.03 3.11
N LYS A 170 10.52 -1.34 3.20
CA LYS A 170 9.35 -1.85 3.92
C LYS A 170 8.03 -1.21 3.46
N SER A 171 7.91 -0.91 2.17
CA SER A 171 6.73 -0.26 1.61
C SER A 171 6.24 -0.94 0.34
N THR A 172 5.01 -0.64 -0.04
CA THR A 172 4.40 -1.04 -1.31
C THR A 172 3.51 0.10 -1.78
N MET A 173 3.56 0.42 -3.06
CA MET A 173 2.60 1.33 -3.68
C MET A 173 1.61 0.52 -4.51
N PHE A 174 0.34 0.87 -4.41
CA PHE A 174 -0.72 0.33 -5.23
C PHE A 174 -1.27 1.44 -6.14
N ARG A 175 -1.73 1.05 -7.33
CA ARG A 175 -2.64 1.89 -8.12
C ARG A 175 -4.01 1.24 -8.15
N LEU A 176 -4.97 1.91 -7.52
CA LEU A 176 -6.37 1.51 -7.47
C LEU A 176 -7.13 2.35 -8.50
N ASP A 177 -7.57 1.73 -9.60
CA ASP A 177 -8.22 2.42 -10.72
C ASP A 177 -7.44 3.67 -11.20
N GLY A 178 -6.11 3.54 -11.24
CA GLY A 178 -5.17 4.60 -11.64
C GLY A 178 -4.77 5.59 -10.54
N LYS A 179 -5.43 5.57 -9.38
CA LYS A 179 -5.09 6.44 -8.23
C LYS A 179 -4.13 5.78 -7.26
N ARG A 180 -3.30 6.57 -6.60
CA ARG A 180 -2.17 6.07 -5.80
C ARG A 180 -2.59 5.75 -4.35
N LEU A 181 -2.12 4.63 -3.86
CA LEU A 181 -2.18 4.23 -2.45
C LEU A 181 -0.80 3.75 -2.03
N PHE A 182 -0.11 4.49 -1.17
CA PHE A 182 1.17 4.08 -0.62
C PHE A 182 0.99 3.48 0.77
N VAL A 183 1.64 2.35 1.03
CA VAL A 183 1.54 1.62 2.30
C VAL A 183 2.93 1.32 2.81
N TYR A 184 3.22 1.71 4.05
CA TYR A 184 4.49 1.52 4.74
C TYR A 184 4.28 0.67 6.00
N ARG A 185 5.15 -0.33 6.16
CA ARG A 185 5.18 -1.28 7.30
C ARG A 185 3.83 -1.91 7.61
N ALA A 186 3.19 -2.45 6.58
CA ALA A 186 1.94 -3.18 6.71
C ALA A 186 2.01 -4.51 5.96
N ASP A 187 1.24 -5.48 6.42
CA ASP A 187 0.94 -6.67 5.63
C ASP A 187 -0.25 -6.40 4.72
N TYR A 188 -0.29 -7.01 3.54
CA TYR A 188 -1.47 -6.94 2.68
C TYR A 188 -1.88 -8.29 2.14
N THR A 189 -3.16 -8.40 1.80
CA THR A 189 -3.70 -9.51 1.01
C THR A 189 -4.60 -8.95 -0.08
N MET A 190 -4.35 -9.35 -1.32
CA MET A 190 -5.21 -9.03 -2.45
C MET A 190 -6.06 -10.23 -2.81
N TYR A 191 -7.37 -10.02 -2.96
CA TYR A 191 -8.34 -11.02 -3.35
C TYR A 191 -8.97 -10.62 -4.69
N ASP A 192 -9.26 -11.61 -5.53
CA ASP A 192 -10.35 -11.45 -6.48
C ASP A 192 -11.64 -11.30 -5.67
N THR A 193 -12.38 -10.20 -5.86
CA THR A 193 -13.60 -9.91 -5.09
C THR A 193 -14.64 -11.02 -5.22
N ILE A 194 -14.63 -11.77 -6.32
CA ILE A 194 -15.50 -12.93 -6.50
C ILE A 194 -15.28 -14.02 -5.46
N LEU A 195 -14.08 -14.16 -4.89
CA LEU A 195 -13.76 -15.15 -3.86
C LEU A 195 -14.38 -14.81 -2.49
N LEU A 196 -14.84 -13.56 -2.31
CA LEU A 196 -15.51 -13.12 -1.09
C LEU A 196 -17.01 -13.40 -1.11
N LYS A 197 -17.60 -13.65 -2.30
CA LYS A 197 -19.00 -14.01 -2.49
C LYS A 197 -19.20 -15.45 -2.00
N GLN A 198 -19.88 -15.63 -0.87
CA GLN A 198 -20.26 -16.95 -0.36
C GLN A 198 -21.79 -17.09 -0.33
#